data_AF-A0A7S4LYF5-F1
#
_entry.id   AF-A0A7S4LYF5-F1
#
_cell.length_a   1.000
_cell.length_b   1.000
_cell.length_c   1.000
_cell.angle_alpha   90.00
_cell.angle_beta   90.00
_cell.angle_gamma   90.00
#
_symmetry.space_group_name_H-M   'P 1'
#
loop_
_entity.id
_entity.type
_entity.pdbx_description
1 polymer ?
#
loop_
_entity_poly.entity_id
_entity_poly.type
_entity_poly.pdbx_seq_one_letter_code
_entity_poly.pdbx_strand_id
1 'polypeptide(L)'
;MKQTEFIRRSTADQILKALIANRINRHMVYAYRKRHPNDEAGIEKTGDALEQYRVYLLEQKRQPPKPTAATLALADLLDEHHPHGNVRSPMTKELIERQKRLVQLAFGRDISTEQVFTLWAAYSMNSYSEFSHQEYLTHRDNNSQLRDEGM
;
A
#
# COMPACT_ATOMS: atom_id res chain seq x y z
N MET A 1 34.07 11.72 -10.73
CA MET A 1 34.36 12.42 -9.45
C MET A 1 34.30 11.40 -8.32
N LYS A 2 35.32 11.33 -7.46
CA LYS A 2 35.25 10.46 -6.28
C LYS A 2 34.12 11.01 -5.40
N GLN A 3 33.14 10.21 -5.02
CA GLN A 3 31.91 10.69 -4.37
C GLN A 3 32.16 11.45 -3.06
N THR A 4 33.32 11.25 -2.42
CA THR A 4 33.79 12.05 -1.28
C THR A 4 34.21 13.48 -1.65
N GLU A 5 34.70 13.72 -2.87
CA GLU A 5 35.01 15.06 -3.37
C GLU A 5 33.75 15.88 -3.63
N PHE A 6 32.66 15.22 -4.05
CA PHE A 6 31.35 15.86 -4.16
C PHE A 6 30.91 16.38 -2.79
N ILE A 7 30.91 15.53 -1.76
CA ILE A 7 30.56 15.94 -0.38
C ILE A 7 31.47 17.07 0.11
N ARG A 8 32.77 17.03 -0.21
CA ARG A 8 33.72 18.08 0.18
C ARG A 8 33.37 19.44 -0.44
N ARG A 9 33.05 19.49 -1.73
CA ARG A 9 32.78 20.72 -2.48
C ARG A 9 31.33 21.21 -2.39
N SER A 10 30.42 20.36 -1.95
CA SER A 10 29.00 20.68 -1.87
C SER A 10 28.60 21.36 -0.56
N THR A 11 27.52 22.15 -0.66
CA THR A 11 26.81 22.74 0.48
C THR A 11 25.85 21.72 1.13
N ALA A 12 25.37 21.99 2.34
CA ALA A 12 24.39 21.15 3.04
C ALA A 12 23.15 20.88 2.17
N ASP A 13 22.61 21.92 1.54
CA ASP A 13 21.46 21.86 0.62
C ASP A 13 21.68 20.94 -0.58
N GLN A 14 22.87 21.00 -1.18
CA GLN A 14 23.22 20.15 -2.33
C GLN A 14 23.36 18.68 -1.92
N ILE A 15 23.89 18.43 -0.72
CA ILE A 15 23.99 17.09 -0.13
C ILE A 15 22.59 16.56 0.17
N LEU A 16 21.69 17.36 0.74
CA LEU A 16 20.29 16.99 0.98
C LEU A 16 19.58 16.64 -0.33
N LYS A 17 19.65 17.50 -1.35
CA LYS A 17 19.04 17.24 -2.67
C LYS A 17 19.58 15.96 -3.29
N ALA A 18 20.87 15.69 -3.15
CA ALA A 18 21.50 14.47 -3.66
C ALA A 18 21.07 13.22 -2.88
N LEU A 19 20.85 13.32 -1.55
CA LEU A 19 20.29 12.24 -0.72
C LEU A 19 18.83 11.95 -1.09
N ILE A 20 18.01 12.98 -1.29
CA ILE A 20 16.60 12.83 -1.72
C ILE A 20 16.52 12.19 -3.11
N ALA A 21 17.41 12.58 -4.03
CA ALA A 21 17.47 12.03 -5.38
C ALA A 21 18.20 10.68 -5.49
N ASN A 22 18.56 10.03 -4.37
CA ASN A 22 19.33 8.78 -4.32
C ASN A 22 20.64 8.79 -5.14
N ARG A 23 21.25 9.97 -5.35
CA ARG A 23 22.55 10.10 -6.04
C ARG A 23 23.73 9.80 -5.11
N ILE A 24 23.52 9.98 -3.81
CA ILE A 24 24.45 9.61 -2.74
C ILE A 24 23.68 8.92 -1.62
N ASN A 25 24.36 8.04 -0.89
CA ASN A 25 23.77 7.28 0.22
C ASN A 25 24.25 7.81 1.58
N ARG A 26 23.44 7.60 2.63
CA ARG A 26 23.80 7.93 4.02
C ARG A 26 25.15 7.35 4.43
N HIS A 27 25.40 6.08 4.08
CA HIS A 27 26.67 5.41 4.37
C HIS A 27 27.89 6.14 3.78
N MET A 28 27.74 6.79 2.63
CA MET A 28 28.81 7.54 2.00
C MET A 28 29.11 8.85 2.74
N VAL A 29 28.07 9.50 3.29
CA VAL A 29 28.21 10.69 4.14
C VAL A 29 28.91 10.32 5.45
N TYR A 30 28.55 9.20 6.08
CA TYR A 30 29.25 8.71 7.27
C TYR A 30 30.70 8.31 6.97
N ALA A 31 30.96 7.68 5.82
CA ALA A 31 32.31 7.35 5.38
C ALA A 31 33.16 8.61 5.14
N TYR A 32 32.57 9.69 4.62
CA TYR A 32 33.24 10.98 4.50
C TYR A 32 33.67 11.53 5.87
N ARG A 33 32.75 11.58 6.84
CA ARG A 33 33.05 12.06 8.20
C ARG A 33 34.14 11.24 8.87
N LYS A 34 34.10 9.91 8.72
CA LYS A 34 35.14 9.02 9.28
C LYS A 34 36.53 9.28 8.67
N ARG A 35 36.60 9.68 7.40
CA ARG A 35 37.86 10.00 6.70
C ARG A 35 38.37 11.42 6.97
N HIS A 36 37.50 12.31 7.43
CA HIS A 36 37.82 13.71 7.70
C HIS A 36 37.33 14.13 9.10
N PRO A 37 37.89 13.55 10.18
CA PRO A 37 37.44 13.83 11.55
C PRO A 37 37.75 15.26 12.03
N ASN A 38 38.70 15.94 11.38
CA ASN A 38 39.13 17.30 11.76
C ASN A 38 38.47 18.40 10.90
N ASP A 39 37.59 18.03 9.96
CA ASP A 39 36.87 18.98 9.11
C ASP A 39 35.57 19.40 9.81
N GLU A 40 35.66 20.29 10.79
CA GLU A 40 34.52 20.73 11.62
C GLU A 40 33.37 21.29 10.76
N ALA A 41 33.68 22.17 9.81
CA ALA A 41 32.71 22.70 8.86
C ALA A 41 32.09 21.60 7.97
N GLY A 42 32.87 20.59 7.60
CA GLY A 42 32.38 19.41 6.89
C GLY A 42 31.47 18.51 7.72
N ILE A 43 31.73 18.39 9.02
CA ILE A 43 30.92 17.62 9.97
C ILE A 43 29.59 18.34 10.22
N GLU A 44 29.62 19.64 10.44
CA GLU A 44 28.43 20.48 10.66
C GLU A 44 27.50 20.44 9.44
N LYS A 45 28.01 20.79 8.25
CA LYS A 45 27.19 20.82 7.01
C LYS A 45 26.59 19.46 6.67
N THR A 46 27.35 18.37 6.90
CA THR A 46 26.82 17.03 6.66
C THR A 46 25.86 16.63 7.77
N GLY A 47 26.01 17.17 8.98
CA GLY A 47 25.11 17.06 10.14
C GLY A 47 23.72 17.53 9.77
N ASP A 48 23.63 18.80 9.40
CA ASP A 48 22.39 19.47 9.02
C ASP A 48 21.69 18.74 7.86
N ALA A 49 22.45 18.36 6.83
CA ALA A 49 21.90 17.63 5.69
C ALA A 49 21.30 16.27 6.07
N LEU A 50 21.92 15.53 7.00
CA LEU A 50 21.37 14.24 7.47
C LEU A 50 20.13 14.42 8.34
N GLU A 51 20.10 15.46 9.18
CA GLU A 51 18.94 15.74 10.03
C GLU A 51 17.74 16.20 9.20
N GLN A 52 17.95 17.11 8.25
CA GLN A 52 16.91 17.51 7.29
C GLN A 52 16.43 16.33 6.44
N TYR A 53 17.35 15.43 6.04
CA TYR A 53 16.97 14.21 5.32
C TYR A 53 16.17 13.23 6.20
N ARG A 54 16.42 13.21 7.52
CA ARG A 54 15.61 12.44 8.47
C ARG A 54 14.20 13.02 8.56
N VAL A 55 14.07 14.34 8.69
CA VAL A 55 12.76 15.03 8.68
C VAL A 55 12.01 14.74 7.39
N TYR A 56 12.66 14.85 6.24
CA TYR A 56 12.09 14.52 4.93
C TYR A 56 11.52 13.09 4.86
N LEU A 57 12.24 12.08 5.37
CA LEU A 57 11.72 10.72 5.41
C LEU A 57 10.53 10.55 6.36
N LEU A 58 10.52 11.28 7.48
CA LEU A 58 9.39 11.26 8.42
C LEU A 58 8.16 11.91 7.78
N GLU A 59 8.34 12.99 7.02
CA GLU A 59 7.27 13.64 6.27
C GLU A 59 6.76 12.75 5.13
N GLN A 60 7.63 12.07 4.38
CA GLN A 60 7.19 11.10 3.37
C GLN A 60 6.38 9.94 3.97
N LYS A 61 6.74 9.47 5.17
CA LYS A 61 5.96 8.44 5.88
C LYS A 61 4.62 8.95 6.41
N ARG A 62 4.50 10.25 6.66
CA ARG A 62 3.26 10.92 7.05
C ARG A 62 2.36 11.24 5.86
N GLN A 63 2.93 11.32 4.64
CA GLN A 63 2.12 11.44 3.44
C GLN A 63 1.40 10.11 3.22
N PRO A 64 0.06 10.10 3.14
CA PRO A 64 -0.66 8.91 2.74
C PRO A 64 -0.10 8.44 1.38
N PRO A 65 0.07 7.12 1.16
CA PRO A 65 0.61 6.63 -0.10
C PRO A 65 -0.18 7.28 -1.24
N LYS A 66 0.55 7.81 -2.25
CA LYS A 66 -0.08 8.37 -3.45
C LYS A 66 -1.15 7.39 -3.90
N PRO A 67 -2.41 7.84 -4.09
CA PRO A 67 -3.48 6.94 -4.46
C PRO A 67 -3.08 6.27 -5.78
N THR A 68 -2.77 4.98 -5.70
CA THR A 68 -2.58 4.08 -6.83
C THR A 68 -3.91 3.92 -7.56
N ALA A 69 -3.86 3.50 -8.83
CA ALA A 69 -5.08 3.19 -9.59
C ALA A 69 -6.02 2.25 -8.83
N ALA A 70 -5.49 1.34 -8.00
CA ALA A 70 -6.27 0.47 -7.12
C ALA A 70 -6.97 1.20 -5.96
N THR A 71 -6.37 2.25 -5.39
CA THR A 71 -7.01 3.06 -4.33
C THR A 71 -7.99 4.09 -4.88
N LEU A 72 -7.82 4.52 -6.13
CA LEU A 72 -8.83 5.29 -6.87
C LEU A 72 -10.00 4.39 -7.29
N ALA A 73 -9.72 3.22 -7.88
CA ALA A 73 -10.76 2.26 -8.24
C ALA A 73 -11.55 1.75 -7.02
N LEU A 74 -10.89 1.59 -5.86
CA LEU A 74 -11.59 1.26 -4.61
C LEU A 74 -12.45 2.44 -4.11
N ALA A 75 -12.00 3.69 -4.28
CA ALA A 75 -12.82 4.85 -3.94
C ALA A 75 -14.03 4.95 -4.88
N ASP A 76 -13.84 4.75 -6.19
CA ASP A 76 -14.91 4.72 -7.18
C ASP A 76 -15.92 3.59 -6.88
N LEU A 77 -15.44 2.40 -6.50
CA LEU A 77 -16.30 1.27 -6.09
C LEU A 77 -17.08 1.56 -4.79
N LEU A 78 -16.46 2.26 -3.84
CA LEU A 78 -17.11 2.66 -2.59
C LEU A 78 -18.12 3.80 -2.80
N ASP A 79 -17.88 4.69 -3.76
CA ASP A 79 -18.81 5.77 -4.14
C ASP A 79 -19.99 5.22 -4.97
N GLU A 80 -19.76 4.24 -5.86
CA GLU A 80 -20.80 3.57 -6.65
C GLU A 80 -21.69 2.63 -5.81
N HIS A 81 -21.12 1.94 -4.81
CA HIS A 81 -21.88 1.05 -3.92
C HIS A 81 -22.30 1.75 -2.62
N HIS A 82 -23.43 2.47 -2.69
CA HIS A 82 -24.27 2.71 -1.52
C HIS A 82 -25.26 1.55 -1.37
N PRO A 83 -25.00 0.52 -0.54
CA PRO A 83 -25.92 -0.60 -0.45
C PRO A 83 -27.17 -0.20 0.35
N HIS A 84 -28.32 -0.39 -0.27
CA HIS A 84 -29.64 -0.34 0.36
C HIS A 84 -29.65 -1.17 1.66
N GLY A 85 -29.90 -0.49 2.78
CA GLY A 85 -29.73 -1.01 4.13
C GLY A 85 -30.81 -1.97 4.60
N ASN A 86 -30.88 -3.19 4.06
CA ASN A 86 -31.84 -4.19 4.55
C ASN A 86 -31.35 -5.64 4.67
N VAL A 87 -30.04 -5.90 4.63
CA VAL A 87 -29.51 -7.24 4.96
C VAL A 87 -28.97 -7.21 6.38
N ARG A 88 -29.66 -7.87 7.32
CA ARG A 88 -29.16 -8.13 8.69
C ARG A 88 -27.87 -8.94 8.59
N SER A 89 -26.74 -8.25 8.63
CA SER A 89 -25.42 -8.86 8.54
C SER A 89 -25.12 -9.65 9.83
N PRO A 90 -24.60 -10.90 9.74
CA PRO A 90 -24.11 -11.69 10.87
C PRO A 90 -22.80 -11.16 11.47
N MET A 91 -22.30 -10.00 11.01
CA MET A 91 -21.07 -9.40 11.51
C MET A 91 -21.26 -8.89 12.95
N THR A 92 -20.50 -9.46 13.89
CA THR A 92 -20.46 -8.97 15.27
C THR A 92 -19.67 -7.67 15.36
N LYS A 93 -19.96 -6.84 16.37
CA LYS A 93 -19.26 -5.58 16.62
C LYS A 93 -17.74 -5.76 16.72
N GLU A 94 -17.29 -6.85 17.32
CA GLU A 94 -15.86 -7.18 17.43
C GLU A 94 -15.22 -7.47 16.06
N LEU A 95 -15.94 -8.17 15.17
CA LEU A 95 -15.46 -8.47 13.83
C LEU A 95 -15.34 -7.19 12.99
N ILE A 96 -16.32 -6.28 13.13
CA ILE A 96 -16.31 -4.97 12.48
C ILE A 96 -15.09 -4.16 12.93
N GLU A 97 -14.86 -4.05 14.24
CA GLU A 97 -13.72 -3.30 14.78
C GLU A 97 -12.38 -3.94 14.43
N ARG A 98 -12.31 -5.27 14.38
CA ARG A 98 -11.13 -5.98 13.88
C ARG A 98 -10.85 -5.63 12.42
N GLN A 99 -11.87 -5.61 11.56
CA GLN A 99 -11.70 -5.28 10.15
C GLN A 99 -11.24 -3.84 9.95
N LYS A 100 -11.80 -2.88 10.71
CA LYS A 100 -11.32 -1.49 10.72
C LYS A 100 -9.84 -1.41 11.06
N ARG A 101 -9.40 -2.08 12.13
CA ARG A 101 -7.99 -2.10 12.53
C ARG A 101 -7.10 -2.73 11.47
N LEU A 102 -7.54 -3.81 10.82
CA LEU A 102 -6.76 -4.44 9.74
C LEU A 102 -6.59 -3.51 8.55
N VAL A 103 -7.63 -2.79 8.15
CA VAL A 103 -7.56 -1.82 7.06
C VAL A 103 -6.70 -0.62 7.43
N GLN A 104 -6.80 -0.14 8.68
CA GLN A 104 -5.93 0.90 9.20
C GLN A 104 -4.45 0.47 9.21
N LEU A 105 -4.16 -0.77 9.63
CA LEU A 105 -2.79 -1.30 9.63
C LEU A 105 -2.22 -1.50 8.22
N ALA A 106 -3.04 -2.02 7.29
CA ALA A 106 -2.58 -2.37 5.95
C ALA A 106 -2.51 -1.16 5.00
N PHE A 107 -3.44 -0.21 5.13
CA PHE A 107 -3.62 0.88 4.18
C PHE A 107 -3.48 2.27 4.81
N GLY A 108 -3.28 2.37 6.13
CA GLY A 108 -3.17 3.65 6.84
C GLY A 108 -4.45 4.48 6.81
N ARG A 109 -5.60 3.85 6.55
CA ARG A 109 -6.90 4.51 6.42
C ARG A 109 -7.89 3.97 7.43
N ASP A 110 -8.62 4.89 8.04
CA ASP A 110 -9.79 4.54 8.84
C ASP A 110 -10.98 4.33 7.92
N ILE A 111 -11.75 3.27 8.17
CA ILE A 111 -12.96 2.96 7.42
C ILE A 111 -14.18 2.95 8.33
N SER A 112 -15.32 3.38 7.79
CA SER A 112 -16.59 3.40 8.51
C SER A 112 -17.15 1.98 8.66
N THR A 113 -18.06 1.80 9.61
CA THR A 113 -18.80 0.54 9.78
C THR A 113 -19.58 0.17 8.50
N GLU A 114 -20.13 1.16 7.80
CA GLU A 114 -20.87 0.96 6.55
C GLU A 114 -19.96 0.42 5.45
N GLN A 115 -18.76 0.97 5.30
CA GLN A 115 -17.76 0.46 4.35
C GLN A 115 -17.32 -0.97 4.66
N VAL A 116 -17.21 -1.31 5.95
CA VAL A 116 -16.98 -2.70 6.37
C VAL A 116 -18.12 -3.62 5.93
N PHE A 117 -19.37 -3.18 6.07
CA PHE A 117 -20.53 -3.95 5.59
C PHE A 117 -20.56 -4.09 4.07
N THR A 118 -20.20 -3.05 3.32
CA THR A 118 -20.10 -3.12 1.85
C THR A 118 -19.05 -4.14 1.41
N LEU A 119 -17.86 -4.13 2.01
CA LEU A 119 -16.81 -5.11 1.73
C LEU A 119 -17.24 -6.53 2.08
N TRP A 120 -17.92 -6.69 3.21
CA TRP A 120 -18.43 -7.99 3.65
C TRP A 120 -19.52 -8.51 2.70
N ALA A 121 -20.43 -7.64 2.26
CA ALA A 121 -21.44 -7.98 1.26
C ALA A 121 -20.80 -8.40 -0.08
N ALA A 122 -19.81 -7.65 -0.58
CA ALA A 122 -19.09 -7.98 -1.81
C ALA A 122 -18.36 -9.34 -1.71
N TYR A 123 -17.69 -9.61 -0.57
CA TYR A 123 -17.08 -10.91 -0.31
C TYR A 123 -18.13 -12.04 -0.31
N SER A 124 -19.27 -11.84 0.36
CA SER A 124 -20.33 -12.84 0.41
C SER A 124 -20.94 -13.12 -0.97
N MET A 125 -21.08 -12.10 -1.82
CA MET A 125 -21.56 -12.26 -3.19
C MET A 125 -20.58 -13.05 -4.08
N ASN A 126 -19.27 -12.78 -3.96
CA ASN A 126 -18.25 -13.57 -4.68
C ASN A 126 -18.16 -15.01 -4.19
N SER A 127 -18.43 -15.25 -2.90
CA SER A 127 -18.44 -16.61 -2.32
C SER A 127 -19.61 -17.48 -2.84
N TYR A 128 -20.73 -16.86 -3.22
CA TYR A 128 -21.85 -17.56 -3.87
C TYR A 128 -21.60 -17.83 -5.37
N SER A 129 -20.73 -17.06 -6.01
CA SER A 129 -20.34 -17.24 -7.42
C SER A 129 -19.44 -18.47 -7.64
N GLU A 130 -18.68 -18.93 -6.63
CA GLU A 130 -17.87 -20.14 -6.78
C GLU A 130 -18.69 -21.43 -6.58
N PHE A 131 -19.82 -21.38 -5.87
CA PHE A 131 -20.69 -22.55 -5.68
C PHE A 131 -21.56 -22.87 -6.91
N SER A 132 -21.89 -21.90 -7.76
CA SER A 132 -22.71 -22.13 -8.95
C SER A 132 -21.95 -22.76 -10.12
N HIS A 133 -20.62 -22.72 -10.12
CA HIS A 133 -19.80 -23.34 -11.17
C HIS A 133 -19.52 -24.82 -10.94
N GLN A 134 -19.60 -25.32 -9.70
CA GLN A 134 -19.31 -26.72 -9.40
C GLN A 134 -20.52 -27.65 -9.64
N GLU A 135 -21.75 -27.16 -9.47
CA GLU A 135 -22.97 -27.95 -9.73
C GLU A 135 -23.30 -28.08 -11.24
N TYR A 136 -22.86 -27.14 -12.08
CA TYR A 136 -23.09 -27.24 -13.53
C TYR A 136 -22.14 -28.22 -14.24
N LEU A 137 -21.01 -28.57 -13.63
CA LEU A 137 -20.06 -29.53 -14.20
C LEU A 137 -20.38 -30.97 -13.84
N THR A 138 -20.97 -31.25 -12.68
CA THR A 138 -21.30 -32.63 -12.26
C THR A 138 -22.60 -33.16 -12.87
N HIS A 139 -23.50 -32.31 -13.36
CA HIS A 139 -24.75 -32.74 -13.99
C HIS A 139 -24.70 -32.88 -15.52
N ARG A 140 -23.62 -32.45 -16.18
CA ARG A 140 -23.51 -32.56 -17.65
C ARG A 140 -22.98 -33.92 -18.12
N ASP A 141 -22.25 -34.64 -17.28
CA ASP A 141 -21.60 -35.91 -17.68
C ASP A 141 -22.53 -37.14 -17.63
N ASN A 142 -23.75 -37.02 -17.09
CA ASN A 142 -24.68 -38.15 -16.96
C ASN A 142 -25.82 -38.20 -17.98
N ASN A 143 -25.89 -37.29 -18.96
CA ASN A 143 -27.01 -37.24 -19.92
C ASN A 143 -26.60 -37.50 -21.39
N SER A 144 -25.47 -38.17 -21.63
CA SER A 144 -25.05 -38.62 -22.96
C SER A 144 -25.25 -40.14 -23.15
N GLN A 145 -26.48 -40.61 -22.99
CA GLN A 145 -26.92 -41.84 -23.68
C GLN A 145 -27.87 -41.44 -24.81
N LEU A 146 -27.31 -41.44 -26.02
CA LEU A 146 -27.99 -41.32 -27.30
C LEU A 146 -29.16 -42.31 -27.37
N ARG A 147 -30.38 -41.80 -27.48
CA ARG A 147 -31.49 -42.57 -28.07
C ARG A 147 -31.28 -42.57 -29.58
N ASP A 148 -30.95 -43.74 -30.10
CA ASP A 148 -31.02 -44.06 -31.52
C ASP A 148 -32.53 -44.17 -31.87
N GLU A 149 -33.11 -43.11 -32.42
CA GLU A 149 -34.39 -43.18 -33.12
C GLU A 149 -34.11 -43.16 -34.63
N GLY A 150 -33.97 -44.35 -35.20
CA GLY A 150 -33.90 -44.61 -36.63
C GLY A 150 -35.28 -44.97 -37.19
N MET A 151 -35.58 -44.37 -38.33
CA MET A 151 -36.75 -44.53 -39.20
C MET A 151 -37.04 -45.97 -39.62
#